data_AF-A0A2J8LTP1-F1
#
_entry.id   AF-A0A2J8LTP1-F1
#
_cell.length_a   1.000
_cell.length_b   1.000
_cell.length_c   1.000
_cell.angle_alpha   90.00
_cell.angle_beta   90.00
_cell.angle_gamma   90.00
#
_symmetry.space_group_name_H-M   'P 1'
#
loop_
_entity.id
_entity.type
_entity.pdbx_description
1 polymer ?
#
loop_
_entity_poly.entity_id
_entity_poly.type
_entity_poly.pdbx_seq_one_letter_code
_entity_poly.pdbx_strand_id
1 'polypeptide(L)'
;KAASRNLAFYPPHPDYTWSFDDIIVFAFSCKQAVKHPPAEPSRFISAPTKTPDKMGFDEVFMINLRRRQDRRERMLRALQAQEIECRLVEAVDGKAMNTSQVEALGIQMLPGYRDPYHGRPLTKGELGCFLSHYNIWKEVVDRGLQKSLVFEDDLRFEIFFKRRLMNLMRDVEREGLDWDLIYVGRKRMQVEHPEKAVPRVRNLVEADYSYWTLAYV
;
A
#
# COMPACT_ATOMS: atom_id res chain seq x y z
N LYS A 1 4.86 -29.26 -1.52
CA LYS A 1 5.24 -30.31 -0.55
C LYS A 1 6.11 -29.82 0.64
N ALA A 2 6.70 -28.61 0.62
CA ALA A 2 7.26 -27.96 1.83
C ALA A 2 6.28 -26.97 2.49
N ALA A 3 5.59 -26.14 1.71
CA ALA A 3 4.61 -25.16 2.21
C ALA A 3 3.46 -25.79 3.02
N SER A 4 2.97 -26.98 2.61
CA SER A 4 1.93 -27.72 3.34
C SER A 4 2.36 -28.18 4.73
N ARG A 5 3.67 -28.37 4.99
CA ARG A 5 4.19 -28.67 6.33
C ARG A 5 4.22 -27.43 7.22
N ASN A 6 4.43 -26.24 6.65
CA ASN A 6 4.42 -24.97 7.40
C ASN A 6 3.00 -24.48 7.71
N LEU A 7 2.00 -25.00 6.99
CA LEU A 7 0.57 -24.85 7.29
C LEU A 7 0.04 -25.98 8.19
N ALA A 8 0.87 -26.97 8.53
CA ALA A 8 0.43 -28.05 9.40
C ALA A 8 0.13 -27.46 10.78
N PHE A 9 -1.13 -27.63 11.18
CA PHE A 9 -1.59 -27.31 12.51
C PHE A 9 -0.99 -28.28 13.56
N TYR A 10 -0.62 -29.48 13.12
CA TYR A 10 0.00 -30.49 13.96
C TYR A 10 1.08 -31.28 13.20
N PRO A 11 2.23 -31.58 13.82
CA PRO A 11 2.68 -31.04 15.11
C PRO A 11 2.89 -29.52 15.04
N PRO A 12 2.82 -28.78 16.17
CA PRO A 12 3.05 -27.33 16.17
C PRO A 12 4.39 -26.95 15.53
N HIS A 13 4.45 -25.75 14.94
CA HIS A 13 5.67 -25.23 14.35
C HIS A 13 6.82 -25.24 15.38
N PRO A 14 8.07 -25.58 15.02
CA PRO A 14 9.20 -25.68 15.96
C PRO A 14 9.44 -24.44 16.83
N ASP A 15 9.10 -23.26 16.30
CA ASP A 15 9.22 -21.97 17.01
C ASP A 15 8.02 -21.61 17.90
N TYR A 16 7.03 -22.49 18.05
CA TYR A 16 5.87 -22.26 18.90
C TYR A 16 6.23 -22.52 20.37
N THR A 17 6.29 -21.46 21.17
CA THR A 17 6.71 -21.50 22.58
C THR A 17 5.58 -21.27 23.58
N TRP A 18 4.34 -21.19 23.12
CA TRP A 18 3.17 -20.88 23.95
C TRP A 18 2.43 -22.15 24.40
N SER A 19 1.45 -21.98 25.28
CA SER A 19 0.56 -23.09 25.70
C SER A 19 -0.17 -23.68 24.49
N PHE A 20 -0.32 -25.00 24.46
CA PHE A 20 -0.99 -25.70 23.37
C PHE A 20 -2.49 -25.40 23.40
N ASP A 21 -2.93 -24.50 22.52
CA ASP A 21 -4.32 -24.14 22.28
C ASP A 21 -4.55 -24.19 20.76
N ASP A 22 -5.58 -24.91 20.33
CA ASP A 22 -5.78 -25.22 18.93
C ASP A 22 -6.05 -23.98 18.07
N ILE A 23 -6.66 -22.95 18.63
CA ILE A 23 -6.91 -21.70 17.92
C ILE A 23 -5.60 -20.91 17.81
N ILE A 24 -4.80 -20.89 18.88
CA ILE A 24 -3.54 -20.15 18.93
C ILE A 24 -2.46 -20.81 18.06
N VAL A 25 -2.35 -22.14 18.09
CA VAL A 25 -1.43 -22.90 17.24
C VAL A 25 -1.80 -22.74 15.76
N PHE A 26 -3.10 -22.77 15.42
CA PHE A 26 -3.56 -22.52 14.05
C PHE A 26 -3.25 -21.10 13.60
N ALA A 27 -3.56 -20.09 14.41
CA ALA A 27 -3.26 -18.69 14.11
C ALA A 27 -1.75 -18.46 13.94
N PHE A 28 -0.91 -19.09 14.76
CA PHE A 28 0.54 -19.03 14.64
C PHE A 28 1.03 -19.70 13.35
N SER A 29 0.56 -20.91 13.02
CA SER A 29 0.90 -21.59 11.77
C SER A 29 0.46 -20.79 10.55
N CYS A 30 -0.72 -20.18 10.56
CA CYS A 30 -1.14 -19.24 9.51
C CYS A 30 -0.19 -18.04 9.40
N LYS A 31 0.21 -17.45 10.53
CA LYS A 31 1.15 -16.31 10.56
C LYS A 31 2.54 -16.67 10.02
N GLN A 32 3.04 -17.88 10.29
CA GLN A 32 4.30 -18.35 9.71
C GLN A 32 4.14 -18.70 8.24
N ALA A 33 3.00 -19.23 7.82
CA ALA A 33 2.69 -19.49 6.42
C ALA A 33 2.68 -18.21 5.57
N VAL A 34 2.33 -17.05 6.14
CA VAL A 34 2.43 -15.73 5.47
C VAL A 34 3.89 -15.36 5.13
N LYS A 35 4.89 -15.91 5.82
CA LYS A 35 6.32 -15.70 5.47
C LYS A 35 6.78 -16.56 4.28
N HIS A 36 6.01 -17.58 3.89
CA HIS A 36 6.28 -18.43 2.74
C HIS A 36 5.30 -18.13 1.60
N PRO A 37 5.60 -18.54 0.35
CA PRO A 37 4.63 -18.46 -0.73
C PRO A 37 3.33 -19.20 -0.31
N PRO A 38 2.14 -18.66 -0.63
CA PRO A 38 0.89 -19.32 -0.30
C PRO A 38 0.86 -20.72 -0.93
N ALA A 39 0.20 -21.65 -0.24
CA ALA A 39 0.04 -23.00 -0.77
C ALA A 39 -0.81 -22.95 -2.05
N GLU A 40 -0.35 -23.62 -3.10
CA GLU A 40 -1.11 -23.78 -4.33
C GLU A 40 -2.41 -24.55 -4.06
N PRO A 41 -3.55 -24.12 -4.65
CA PRO A 41 -4.80 -24.87 -4.57
C PRO A 41 -4.61 -26.32 -5.03
N SER A 42 -5.31 -27.25 -4.38
CA SER A 42 -5.37 -28.63 -4.86
C SER A 42 -5.96 -28.67 -6.27
N ARG A 43 -5.39 -29.50 -7.14
CA ARG A 43 -5.93 -29.76 -8.50
C ARG A 43 -7.38 -30.24 -8.52
N PHE A 44 -7.88 -30.71 -7.37
CA PHE A 44 -9.25 -31.21 -7.19
C PHE A 44 -10.23 -30.12 -6.74
N ILE A 45 -9.77 -28.89 -6.51
CA ILE A 45 -10.61 -27.76 -6.12
C ILE A 45 -10.57 -26.74 -7.26
N SER A 46 -11.73 -26.45 -7.84
CA SER A 46 -11.87 -25.31 -8.74
C SER A 46 -12.00 -24.04 -7.91
N ALA A 47 -11.08 -23.10 -8.11
CA ALA A 47 -11.26 -21.73 -7.65
C ALA A 47 -12.08 -20.97 -8.70
N PRO A 48 -12.97 -20.04 -8.29
CA PRO A 48 -13.62 -19.13 -9.22
C PRO A 48 -12.58 -18.39 -10.07
N THR A 49 -12.87 -18.21 -11.35
CA THR A 49 -12.06 -17.34 -12.21
C THR A 49 -12.14 -15.93 -11.67
N LYS A 50 -10.98 -15.33 -11.41
CA LYS A 50 -10.89 -13.95 -10.97
C LYS A 50 -10.97 -13.01 -12.16
N THR A 51 -11.69 -11.91 -12.01
CA THR A 51 -11.82 -10.85 -13.01
C THR A 51 -11.37 -9.53 -12.40
N PRO A 52 -10.06 -9.23 -12.42
CA PRO A 52 -9.54 -7.98 -11.90
C PRO A 52 -10.09 -6.77 -12.63
N ASP A 53 -10.30 -5.67 -11.91
CA ASP A 53 -10.72 -4.39 -12.45
C ASP A 53 -10.01 -3.23 -11.73
N LYS A 54 -10.18 -2.01 -12.26
CA LYS A 54 -9.65 -0.77 -11.69
C LYS A 54 -10.63 -0.05 -10.76
N MET A 55 -11.71 -0.68 -10.31
CA MET A 55 -12.70 -0.10 -9.38
C MET A 55 -13.34 1.23 -9.82
N GLY A 56 -13.30 1.56 -11.12
CA GLY A 56 -13.77 2.85 -11.65
C GLY A 56 -12.72 3.98 -11.61
N PHE A 57 -11.48 3.70 -11.20
CA PHE A 57 -10.35 4.59 -11.40
C PHE A 57 -9.85 4.50 -12.85
N ASP A 58 -9.36 5.61 -13.40
CA ASP A 58 -8.74 5.64 -14.73
C ASP A 58 -7.46 4.80 -14.76
N GLU A 59 -6.71 4.84 -13.66
CA GLU A 59 -5.53 4.01 -13.45
C GLU A 59 -5.35 3.62 -11.98
N VAL A 60 -4.82 2.43 -11.76
CA VAL A 60 -4.35 1.99 -10.44
C VAL A 60 -2.87 1.69 -10.55
N PHE A 61 -2.05 2.45 -9.85
CA PHE A 61 -0.59 2.31 -9.85
C PHE A 61 -0.12 1.53 -8.62
N MET A 62 0.92 0.72 -8.81
CA MET A 62 1.63 0.04 -7.72
C MET A 62 3.12 0.37 -7.80
N ILE A 63 3.63 1.10 -6.83
CA ILE A 63 5.02 1.54 -6.73
C ILE A 63 5.85 0.43 -6.09
N ASN A 64 6.96 0.07 -6.73
CA ASN A 64 7.93 -0.87 -6.18
C ASN A 64 9.34 -0.58 -6.65
N LEU A 65 10.31 -0.69 -5.73
CA LEU A 65 11.72 -0.68 -6.10
C LEU A 65 12.06 -1.97 -6.84
N ARG A 66 12.66 -1.86 -8.03
CA ARG A 66 13.03 -3.01 -8.89
C ARG A 66 13.79 -4.13 -8.16
N ARG A 67 14.65 -3.77 -7.21
CA ARG A 67 15.43 -4.73 -6.41
C ARG A 67 14.63 -5.47 -5.33
N ARG A 68 13.39 -5.05 -5.03
CA ARG A 68 12.50 -5.61 -3.98
C ARG A 68 11.44 -6.54 -4.57
N GLN A 69 11.90 -7.57 -5.29
CA GLN A 69 11.03 -8.59 -5.89
C GLN A 69 10.20 -9.34 -4.84
N ASP A 70 10.77 -9.55 -3.65
CA ASP A 70 10.08 -10.14 -2.49
C ASP A 70 8.79 -9.39 -2.10
N ARG A 71 8.86 -8.06 -2.10
CA ARG A 71 7.72 -7.20 -1.78
C ARG A 71 6.74 -7.13 -2.94
N ARG A 72 7.25 -6.98 -4.16
CA ARG A 72 6.45 -6.97 -5.39
C ARG A 72 5.56 -8.20 -5.49
N GLU A 73 6.12 -9.40 -5.38
CA GLU A 73 5.38 -10.64 -5.49
C GLU A 73 4.30 -10.77 -4.41
N ARG A 74 4.62 -10.38 -3.17
CA ARG A 74 3.65 -10.37 -2.08
C ARG A 74 2.50 -9.42 -2.36
N MET A 75 2.79 -8.20 -2.83
CA MET A 75 1.79 -7.18 -3.09
C MET A 75 0.91 -7.54 -4.30
N LEU A 76 1.51 -8.05 -5.39
CA LEU A 76 0.76 -8.52 -6.57
C LEU A 76 -0.19 -9.66 -6.21
N ARG A 77 0.23 -10.60 -5.34
CA ARG A 77 -0.67 -11.64 -4.83
C ARG A 77 -1.82 -11.06 -4.00
N ALA A 78 -1.55 -10.04 -3.17
CA ALA A 78 -2.58 -9.38 -2.39
C ALA A 78 -3.60 -8.64 -3.29
N LEU A 79 -3.15 -7.94 -4.32
CA LEU A 79 -3.99 -7.28 -5.32
C LEU A 79 -4.82 -8.29 -6.11
N GLN A 80 -4.21 -9.39 -6.55
CA GLN A 80 -4.92 -10.50 -7.20
C GLN A 80 -5.93 -11.15 -6.26
N ALA A 81 -5.69 -11.21 -4.94
CA ALA A 81 -6.65 -11.69 -3.97
C ALA A 81 -7.87 -10.77 -3.83
N GLN A 82 -7.69 -9.46 -4.05
CA GLN A 82 -8.76 -8.46 -4.06
C GLN A 82 -9.38 -8.23 -5.44
N GLU A 83 -8.90 -8.92 -6.49
CA GLU A 83 -9.29 -8.68 -7.89
C GLU A 83 -9.11 -7.21 -8.29
N ILE A 84 -7.98 -6.63 -7.92
CA ILE A 84 -7.58 -5.27 -8.29
C ILE A 84 -6.54 -5.38 -9.39
N GLU A 85 -6.88 -4.87 -10.57
CA GLU A 85 -5.94 -4.65 -11.65
C GLU A 85 -5.08 -3.42 -11.33
N CYS A 86 -3.78 -3.51 -11.57
CA CYS A 86 -2.88 -2.37 -11.39
C CYS A 86 -1.74 -2.40 -12.41
N ARG A 87 -1.20 -1.21 -12.71
CA ARG A 87 0.07 -1.04 -13.40
C ARG A 87 1.21 -0.91 -12.39
N LEU A 88 2.22 -1.75 -12.55
CA LEU A 88 3.48 -1.63 -11.82
C LEU A 88 4.25 -0.40 -12.29
N VAL A 89 4.73 0.40 -11.35
CA VAL A 89 5.64 1.53 -11.57
C VAL A 89 6.95 1.25 -10.85
N GLU A 90 8.05 1.33 -11.60
CA GLU A 90 9.39 1.21 -11.04
C GLU A 90 9.73 2.45 -10.21
N ALA A 91 9.92 2.25 -8.90
CA ALA A 91 10.25 3.33 -7.98
C ALA A 91 11.70 3.80 -8.16
N VAL A 92 11.93 5.08 -7.91
CA VAL A 92 13.25 5.70 -7.92
C VAL A 92 14.05 5.23 -6.70
N ASP A 93 15.17 4.56 -6.96
CA ASP A 93 16.09 4.15 -5.90
C ASP A 93 16.97 5.31 -5.44
N GLY A 94 16.46 6.09 -4.49
CA GLY A 94 17.21 7.22 -3.97
C GLY A 94 18.57 6.85 -3.37
N LYS A 95 18.75 5.62 -2.86
CA LYS A 95 20.07 5.16 -2.37
C LYS A 95 21.09 4.94 -3.48
N ALA A 96 20.63 4.61 -4.68
CA ALA A 96 21.48 4.46 -5.85
C ALA A 96 21.77 5.80 -6.54
N MET A 97 21.06 6.88 -6.19
CA MET A 97 21.30 8.20 -6.75
C MET A 97 22.59 8.83 -6.20
N ASN A 98 23.42 9.33 -7.13
CA ASN A 98 24.53 10.20 -6.80
C ASN A 98 24.09 11.68 -6.78
N THR A 99 24.95 12.55 -6.23
CA THR A 99 24.62 13.97 -6.05
C THR A 99 24.42 14.68 -7.39
N SER A 100 25.22 14.34 -8.42
CA SER A 100 25.12 14.96 -9.75
C SER A 100 23.83 14.61 -10.48
N GLN A 101 23.24 13.43 -10.27
CA GLN A 101 21.92 13.07 -10.79
C GLN A 101 20.81 13.91 -10.17
N VAL A 102 20.88 14.17 -8.86
CA VAL A 102 19.89 15.02 -8.17
C VAL A 102 19.99 16.47 -8.65
N GLU A 103 21.21 16.98 -8.81
CA GLU A 103 21.46 18.32 -9.35
C GLU A 103 20.97 18.46 -10.79
N ALA A 104 21.21 17.45 -11.64
CA ALA A 104 20.77 17.43 -13.03
C ALA A 104 19.24 17.42 -13.18
N LEU A 105 18.51 16.86 -12.21
CA LEU A 105 17.05 16.92 -12.16
C LEU A 105 16.52 18.31 -11.78
N GLY A 106 17.41 19.24 -11.37
CA GLY A 106 17.02 20.58 -10.91
C GLY A 106 16.25 20.57 -9.59
N ILE A 107 16.27 19.46 -8.85
CA ILE A 107 15.51 19.32 -7.61
C ILE A 107 16.32 19.94 -6.48
N GLN A 108 15.77 21.00 -5.91
CA GLN A 108 16.32 21.66 -4.74
C GLN A 108 15.40 21.46 -3.56
N MET A 109 15.98 21.10 -2.41
CA MET A 109 15.22 21.09 -1.18
C MET A 109 14.85 22.53 -0.82
N LEU A 110 13.59 22.74 -0.41
CA LEU A 110 13.12 24.06 -0.03
C LEU A 110 14.04 24.67 1.04
N PRO A 111 14.56 25.90 0.85
CA PRO A 111 15.44 26.53 1.82
C PRO A 111 14.80 26.58 3.21
N GLY A 112 15.53 26.11 4.22
CA GLY A 112 15.03 26.08 5.60
C GLY A 112 14.10 24.90 5.92
N TYR A 113 13.75 24.04 4.96
CA TYR A 113 12.98 22.84 5.26
C TYR A 113 13.73 21.91 6.21
N ARG A 114 13.04 21.56 7.29
CA ARG A 114 13.43 20.59 8.30
C ARG A 114 12.22 19.72 8.54
N ASP A 115 12.42 18.40 8.55
CA ASP A 115 11.37 17.49 9.00
C ASP A 115 10.93 17.89 10.43
N PRO A 116 9.64 18.11 10.69
CA PRO A 116 9.18 18.66 11.97
C PRO A 116 9.34 17.71 13.16
N TYR A 117 9.58 16.41 12.93
CA TYR A 117 9.78 15.43 14.00
C TYR A 117 11.25 15.13 14.27
N HIS A 118 12.08 15.08 13.22
CA HIS A 118 13.49 14.70 13.30
C HIS A 118 14.45 15.88 13.17
N GLY A 119 13.97 17.06 12.78
CA GLY A 119 14.78 18.27 12.66
C GLY A 119 15.89 18.18 11.60
N ARG A 120 15.78 17.26 10.63
CA ARG A 120 16.81 17.01 9.61
C ARG A 120 16.28 17.21 8.18
N PRO A 121 17.17 17.42 7.20
CA PRO A 121 16.86 17.29 5.78
C PRO A 121 16.25 15.93 5.42
N LEU A 122 15.61 15.85 4.26
CA LEU A 122 15.20 14.59 3.66
C LEU A 122 16.43 13.70 3.41
N THR A 123 16.30 12.42 3.72
CA THR A 123 17.25 11.39 3.32
C THR A 123 17.14 11.14 1.83
N LYS A 124 18.18 10.55 1.25
CA LYS A 124 18.14 10.05 -0.12
C LYS A 124 16.97 9.08 -0.37
N GLY A 125 16.64 8.24 0.62
CA GLY A 125 15.50 7.31 0.51
C GLY A 125 14.16 8.04 0.43
N GLU A 126 13.95 9.05 1.29
CA GLU A 126 12.75 9.90 1.27
C GLU A 126 12.65 10.70 -0.04
N LEU A 127 13.78 11.17 -0.58
CA LEU A 127 13.81 11.80 -1.91
C LEU A 127 13.41 10.82 -3.03
N GLY A 128 13.89 9.58 -3.01
CA GLY A 128 13.51 8.55 -3.97
C GLY A 128 12.01 8.20 -3.90
N CYS A 129 11.46 8.12 -2.68
CA CYS A 129 10.02 7.98 -2.47
C CYS A 129 9.26 9.15 -3.12
N PHE A 130 9.59 10.39 -2.76
CA PHE A 130 8.97 11.58 -3.35
C PHE A 130 9.01 11.57 -4.88
N LEU A 131 10.17 11.27 -5.48
CA LEU A 131 10.31 11.24 -6.93
C LEU A 131 9.47 10.17 -7.62
N SER A 132 9.29 9.03 -6.95
CA SER A 132 8.44 7.95 -7.46
C SER A 132 6.98 8.41 -7.56
N HIS A 133 6.48 9.10 -6.54
CA HIS A 133 5.12 9.68 -6.55
C HIS A 133 5.00 10.83 -7.54
N TYR A 134 5.99 11.74 -7.57
CA TYR A 134 6.03 12.86 -8.51
C TYR A 134 5.92 12.42 -9.97
N ASN A 135 6.65 11.37 -10.35
CA ASN A 135 6.58 10.83 -11.71
C ASN A 135 5.18 10.32 -12.06
N ILE A 136 4.47 9.72 -11.10
CA ILE A 136 3.07 9.31 -11.28
C ILE A 136 2.16 10.53 -11.40
N TRP A 137 2.31 11.55 -10.56
CA TRP A 137 1.51 12.77 -10.67
C TRP A 137 1.70 13.47 -12.01
N LYS A 138 2.95 13.53 -12.50
CA LYS A 138 3.24 14.02 -13.84
C LYS A 138 2.53 13.19 -14.90
N GLU A 139 2.60 11.86 -14.80
CA GLU A 139 1.92 10.97 -15.73
C GLU A 139 0.38 11.14 -15.69
N VAL A 140 -0.21 11.32 -14.51
CA VAL A 140 -1.64 11.61 -14.32
C VAL A 140 -2.04 12.87 -15.10
N VAL A 141 -1.27 13.94 -14.97
CA VAL A 141 -1.50 15.20 -15.70
C VAL A 141 -1.28 15.01 -17.21
N ASP A 142 -0.15 14.43 -17.62
CA ASP A 142 0.22 14.26 -19.02
C ASP A 142 -0.80 13.38 -19.78
N ARG A 143 -1.42 12.40 -19.11
CA ARG A 143 -2.47 11.54 -19.66
C ARG A 143 -3.89 12.07 -19.46
N GLY A 144 -4.07 13.16 -18.70
CA GLY A 144 -5.39 13.71 -18.37
C GLY A 144 -6.27 12.80 -17.51
N LEU A 145 -5.67 11.96 -16.66
CA LEU A 145 -6.42 11.06 -15.78
C LEU A 145 -7.11 11.89 -14.70
N GLN A 146 -8.41 11.69 -14.53
CA GLN A 146 -9.22 12.42 -13.56
C GLN A 146 -9.14 11.80 -12.17
N LYS A 147 -9.04 10.48 -12.09
CA LYS A 147 -9.02 9.75 -10.82
C LYS A 147 -8.10 8.54 -10.90
N SER A 148 -7.03 8.55 -10.12
CA SER A 148 -6.07 7.45 -10.07
C SER A 148 -5.85 6.99 -8.64
N LEU A 149 -5.61 5.70 -8.43
CA LEU A 149 -5.29 5.14 -7.12
C LEU A 149 -3.83 4.70 -7.11
N VAL A 150 -3.08 5.05 -6.08
CA VAL A 150 -1.66 4.68 -5.93
C VAL A 150 -1.49 3.78 -4.71
N PHE A 151 -0.76 2.68 -4.87
CA PHE A 151 -0.36 1.76 -3.81
C PHE A 151 1.17 1.65 -3.71
N GLU A 152 1.69 1.56 -2.48
CA GLU A 152 3.06 1.12 -2.19
C GLU A 152 3.16 -0.42 -2.00
N ASP A 153 4.39 -0.95 -1.98
CA ASP A 153 4.68 -2.40 -1.94
C ASP A 153 4.63 -3.05 -0.54
N ASP A 154 4.43 -2.25 0.50
CA ASP A 154 4.50 -2.69 1.90
C ASP A 154 3.25 -2.42 2.74
N LEU A 155 2.12 -2.19 2.08
CA LEU A 155 0.83 -2.11 2.74
C LEU A 155 0.18 -3.49 2.97
N ARG A 156 -0.86 -3.49 3.80
CA ARG A 156 -1.75 -4.65 4.00
C ARG A 156 -3.19 -4.19 3.82
N PHE A 157 -3.99 -4.99 3.13
CA PHE A 157 -5.40 -4.70 2.97
C PHE A 157 -6.21 -5.11 4.20
N GLU A 158 -7.10 -4.22 4.61
CA GLU A 158 -8.15 -4.52 5.57
C GLU A 158 -9.22 -5.45 4.96
N ILE A 159 -9.98 -6.11 5.83
CA ILE A 159 -11.09 -6.97 5.40
C ILE A 159 -12.11 -6.12 4.62
N PHE A 160 -12.56 -6.67 3.48
CA PHE A 160 -13.48 -6.00 2.54
C PHE A 160 -12.96 -4.68 1.97
N PHE A 161 -11.64 -4.48 1.90
CA PHE A 161 -11.01 -3.25 1.41
C PHE A 161 -11.64 -2.73 0.10
N LYS A 162 -11.65 -3.53 -0.97
CA LYS A 162 -12.17 -3.12 -2.29
C LYS A 162 -13.61 -2.58 -2.18
N ARG A 163 -14.49 -3.32 -1.50
CA ARG A 163 -15.89 -2.90 -1.27
C ARG A 163 -15.98 -1.61 -0.45
N ARG A 164 -15.17 -1.46 0.60
CA ARG A 164 -15.16 -0.27 1.46
C ARG A 164 -14.70 0.96 0.70
N LEU A 165 -13.64 0.85 -0.11
CA LEU A 165 -13.13 1.93 -0.94
C LEU A 165 -14.15 2.35 -2.00
N MET A 166 -14.75 1.40 -2.73
CA MET A 166 -15.79 1.72 -3.72
C MET A 166 -17.00 2.43 -3.11
N ASN A 167 -17.42 2.03 -1.91
CA ASN A 167 -18.51 2.70 -1.20
C ASN A 167 -18.12 4.13 -0.78
N LEU A 168 -16.89 4.32 -0.27
CA LEU A 168 -16.37 5.65 0.05
C LEU A 168 -16.36 6.55 -1.18
N MET A 169 -15.81 6.07 -2.31
CA MET A 169 -15.74 6.89 -3.53
C MET A 169 -17.12 7.27 -4.06
N ARG A 170 -18.11 6.37 -3.96
CA ARG A 170 -19.50 6.68 -4.30
C ARG A 170 -20.10 7.76 -3.40
N ASP A 171 -19.83 7.71 -2.10
CA ASP A 171 -20.30 8.72 -1.15
C ASP A 171 -19.62 10.07 -1.42
N VAL A 172 -18.32 10.09 -1.71
CA VAL A 172 -17.55 11.29 -2.09
C VAL A 172 -18.13 11.93 -3.36
N GLU A 173 -18.40 11.13 -4.40
CA GLU A 173 -19.01 11.61 -5.65
C GLU A 173 -20.43 12.15 -5.43
N ARG A 174 -21.26 11.43 -4.65
CA ARG A 174 -22.65 11.84 -4.37
C ARG A 174 -22.71 13.19 -3.65
N GLU A 175 -21.81 13.42 -2.70
CA GLU A 175 -21.76 14.68 -1.96
C GLU A 175 -21.08 15.82 -2.74
N GLY A 176 -20.49 15.52 -3.91
CA GLY A 176 -19.83 16.52 -4.76
C GLY A 176 -18.68 17.22 -4.04
N LEU A 177 -17.90 16.47 -3.26
CA LEU A 177 -16.78 17.04 -2.52
C LEU A 177 -15.70 17.54 -3.49
N ASP A 178 -15.14 18.70 -3.18
CA ASP A 178 -13.95 19.25 -3.83
C ASP A 178 -12.70 18.73 -3.10
N TRP A 179 -11.90 17.92 -3.78
CA TRP A 179 -10.72 17.28 -3.20
C TRP A 179 -9.65 17.00 -4.27
N ASP A 180 -8.39 17.17 -3.87
CA ASP A 180 -7.24 16.84 -4.73
C ASP A 180 -6.59 15.51 -4.35
N LEU A 181 -6.69 15.10 -3.08
CA LEU A 181 -6.04 13.89 -2.56
C LEU A 181 -6.84 13.27 -1.41
N ILE A 182 -7.06 11.96 -1.46
CA ILE A 182 -7.65 11.17 -0.38
C ILE A 182 -6.69 10.09 0.07
N TYR A 183 -6.23 10.18 1.32
CA TYR A 183 -5.48 9.09 1.93
C TYR A 183 -6.35 7.84 2.12
N VAL A 184 -5.87 6.72 1.57
CA VAL A 184 -6.45 5.39 1.76
C VAL A 184 -5.66 4.60 2.82
N GLY A 185 -4.36 4.87 2.94
CA GLY A 185 -3.49 4.31 3.96
C GLY A 185 -2.40 5.31 4.34
N ARG A 186 -2.34 5.66 5.63
CA ARG A 186 -1.33 6.58 6.18
C ARG A 186 -1.11 6.33 7.67
N LYS A 187 -0.05 6.92 8.21
CA LYS A 187 0.23 7.02 9.64
C LYS A 187 -0.13 8.42 10.15
N ARG A 188 -1.11 8.48 11.03
CA ARG A 188 -1.44 9.67 11.83
C ARG A 188 -0.28 9.96 12.78
N MET A 189 0.20 11.20 12.77
CA MET A 189 1.31 11.60 13.65
C MET A 189 0.85 12.33 14.91
N GLN A 190 -0.34 12.94 14.90
CA GLN A 190 -1.01 13.44 16.10
C GLN A 190 -2.26 12.61 16.40
N VAL A 191 -2.35 12.13 17.65
CA VAL A 191 -3.45 11.25 18.10
C VAL A 191 -4.17 11.80 19.33
N GLU A 192 -3.67 12.89 19.95
CA GLU A 192 -4.27 13.47 21.14
C GLU A 192 -5.66 14.07 20.87
N HIS A 193 -5.90 14.52 19.64
CA HIS A 193 -7.20 15.03 19.21
C HIS A 193 -7.73 14.25 18.00
N PRO A 194 -9.05 14.02 17.92
CA PRO A 194 -9.66 13.43 16.74
C PRO A 194 -9.56 14.40 15.55
N GLU A 195 -9.32 13.85 14.37
CA GLU A 195 -9.41 14.62 13.13
C GLU A 195 -10.86 14.99 12.83
N LYS A 196 -11.05 16.12 12.14
CA LYS A 196 -12.37 16.63 11.81
C LYS A 196 -13.04 15.73 10.78
N ALA A 197 -14.18 15.16 11.13
CA ALA A 197 -14.97 14.35 10.21
C ALA A 197 -15.51 15.19 9.06
N VAL A 198 -15.48 14.62 7.85
CA VAL A 198 -16.13 15.22 6.68
C VAL A 198 -17.64 14.97 6.79
N PRO A 199 -18.48 16.02 6.80
CA PRO A 199 -19.92 15.85 6.93
C PRO A 199 -20.50 14.94 5.83
N ARG A 200 -21.46 14.09 6.21
CA ARG A 200 -22.23 13.21 5.30
C ARG A 200 -21.44 12.11 4.57
N VAL A 201 -20.12 12.05 4.70
CA VAL A 201 -19.29 10.93 4.22
C VAL A 201 -18.73 10.15 5.40
N ARG A 202 -19.17 8.90 5.57
CA ARG A 202 -18.72 8.05 6.68
C ARG A 202 -17.27 7.61 6.49
N ASN A 203 -16.51 7.61 7.59
CA ASN A 203 -15.10 7.21 7.61
C ASN A 203 -14.17 8.09 6.76
N LEU A 204 -14.57 9.33 6.49
CA LEU A 204 -13.70 10.34 5.88
C LEU A 204 -13.48 11.48 6.86
N VAL A 205 -12.24 11.96 6.91
CA VAL A 205 -11.79 13.03 7.80
C VAL A 205 -10.89 13.97 7.02
N GLU A 206 -10.84 15.24 7.45
CA GLU A 206 -9.79 16.17 7.05
C GLU A 206 -8.48 15.71 7.70
N ALA A 207 -7.53 15.24 6.89
CA ALA A 207 -6.28 14.67 7.38
C ALA A 207 -5.38 15.77 7.95
N ASP A 208 -4.89 15.56 9.17
CA ASP A 208 -3.83 16.37 9.77
C ASP A 208 -2.45 15.86 9.31
N TYR A 209 -1.37 16.39 9.90
CA TYR A 209 -0.01 15.99 9.60
C TYR A 209 0.16 14.47 9.66
N SER A 210 0.68 13.92 8.57
CA SER A 210 0.68 12.49 8.28
C SER A 210 2.03 12.04 7.76
N TYR A 211 2.42 10.84 8.17
CA TYR A 211 3.52 10.11 7.55
C TYR A 211 3.00 8.92 6.76
N TRP A 212 3.86 8.41 5.88
CA TRP A 212 3.62 7.26 5.03
C TRP A 212 2.47 7.47 4.05
N THR A 213 2.79 7.48 2.76
CA THR A 213 1.81 7.66 1.68
C THR A 213 1.44 6.30 1.10
N LEU A 214 1.17 5.32 1.99
CA LEU A 214 1.04 3.90 1.65
C LEU A 214 0.03 3.66 0.53
N ALA A 215 -1.08 4.39 0.57
CA ALA A 215 -2.06 4.42 -0.50
C ALA A 215 -2.87 5.72 -0.50
N TYR A 216 -3.19 6.23 -1.68
CA TYR A 216 -4.02 7.42 -1.85
C TYR A 216 -4.68 7.45 -3.22
N VAL A 217 -5.80 8.15 -3.29
CA VAL A 217 -6.44 8.59 -4.53
C VAL A 217 -5.97 10.01 -4.81
#